data_AF-A0AAW1Q717-F1
#
_entry.id   AF-A0AAW1Q717-F1
#
_cell.length_a   1.000
_cell.length_b   1.000
_cell.length_c   1.000
_cell.angle_alpha   90.00
_cell.angle_beta   90.00
_cell.angle_gamma   90.00
#
_symmetry.space_group_name_H-M   'P 1'
#
loop_
_entity.id
_entity.type
_entity.pdbx_description
1 polymer ?
#
loop_
_entity_poly.entity_id
_entity_poly.type
_entity_poly.pdbx_seq_one_letter_code
_entity_poly.pdbx_strand_id
1 'polypeptide(L)'
;MATTSMGAGMQLAVLRELQRVVGTHKFPGCTHAPFTGDAAWKVVAYPYHAMRIPPGARALLALLTVDGQSMAVTVSKRMVVTGARLPTIPKSLFRGSVFDGYMEQGGPVPRFWVSDCLAYKGICDTRFSLNQRMAGVTGLSNALNPVEEDVSSPPAKPPSQMLVEPCVRRSLAEVPRSGTWLLCPEDLGFRPGKLQPDTYVACLDDVAQLIGSASS
;
A
#
# COMPACT_ATOMS: atom_id res chain seq x y z
N MET A 1 -20.32 11.94 6.77
CA MET A 1 -20.01 11.21 8.03
C MET A 1 -18.70 11.77 8.59
N ALA A 2 -18.67 12.08 9.88
CA ALA A 2 -17.59 12.84 10.51
C ALA A 2 -16.27 12.05 10.57
N THR A 3 -15.30 12.41 9.73
CA THR A 3 -13.89 12.17 10.02
C THR A 3 -13.55 12.98 11.27
N THR A 4 -13.35 12.31 12.40
CA THR A 4 -12.90 12.99 13.63
C THR A 4 -11.47 13.45 13.37
N SER A 5 -11.27 14.74 13.11
CA SER A 5 -9.93 15.30 12.95
C SER A 5 -9.17 15.10 14.25
N MET A 6 -8.09 14.35 14.18
CA MET A 6 -7.21 14.12 15.30
C MET A 6 -6.60 15.45 15.76
N GLY A 7 -6.55 15.71 17.07
CA GLY A 7 -5.94 16.93 17.60
C GLY A 7 -4.48 17.05 17.18
N ALA A 8 -4.00 18.29 16.99
CA ALA A 8 -2.66 18.56 16.42
C ALA A 8 -1.52 17.85 17.18
N GLY A 9 -1.60 17.76 18.51
CA GLY A 9 -0.61 17.04 19.33
C GLY A 9 -0.55 15.54 19.01
N MET A 10 -1.71 14.90 18.85
CA MET A 10 -1.79 13.47 18.52
C MET A 10 -1.36 13.21 17.08
N GLN A 11 -1.69 14.10 16.13
CA GLN A 11 -1.17 13.99 14.76
C GLN A 11 0.36 14.01 14.76
N LEU A 12 0.99 14.93 15.51
CA LEU A 12 2.44 15.00 15.60
C LEU A 12 3.05 13.74 16.23
N ALA A 13 2.42 13.18 17.27
CA ALA A 13 2.87 11.94 17.90
C ALA A 13 2.83 10.76 16.92
N VAL A 14 1.74 10.63 16.16
CA VAL A 14 1.61 9.63 15.08
C VAL A 14 2.71 9.81 14.02
N LEU A 15 2.97 11.04 13.58
CA LEU A 15 3.98 11.30 12.55
C LEU A 15 5.41 10.99 13.04
N ARG A 16 5.71 11.27 14.32
CA ARG A 16 6.99 10.89 14.94
C ARG A 16 7.16 9.39 15.02
N GLU A 17 6.11 8.67 15.43
CA GLU A 17 6.16 7.22 15.50
C GLU A 17 6.27 6.58 14.11
N LEU A 18 5.55 7.13 13.11
CA LEU A 18 5.72 6.73 11.72
C LEU A 18 7.17 6.94 11.26
N GLN A 19 7.76 8.11 11.50
CA GLN A 19 9.16 8.41 11.18
C GLN A 19 10.12 7.43 11.85
N ARG A 20 9.88 7.07 13.12
CA ARG A 20 10.69 6.09 13.86
C ARG A 20 10.66 4.72 13.17
N VAL A 21 9.50 4.31 12.67
CA VAL A 21 9.30 3.00 12.01
C VAL A 21 9.91 2.96 10.61
N VAL A 22 9.67 3.98 9.78
CA VAL A 22 10.04 3.97 8.35
C VAL A 22 11.30 4.79 8.01
N GLY A 23 11.87 5.49 8.99
CA GLY A 23 13.15 6.20 8.87
C GLY A 23 13.09 7.50 8.05
N THR A 24 11.92 8.09 7.81
CA THR A 24 11.81 9.35 7.05
C THR A 24 10.74 10.29 7.60
N HIS A 25 11.00 11.60 7.49
CA HIS A 25 10.09 12.70 7.86
C HIS A 25 9.16 13.11 6.70
N LYS A 26 9.42 12.59 5.48
CA LYS A 26 8.58 12.81 4.30
C LYS A 26 7.56 11.67 4.18
N PHE A 27 6.56 11.85 3.32
CA PHE A 27 5.67 10.75 2.96
C PHE A 27 6.49 9.55 2.45
N PRO A 28 6.46 8.39 3.13
CA PRO A 28 7.35 7.27 2.83
C PRO A 28 6.95 6.48 1.59
N GLY A 29 5.71 6.57 1.09
CA GLY A 29 5.33 5.90 -0.15
C GLY A 29 6.13 6.43 -1.34
N CYS A 30 6.72 5.54 -2.14
CA CYS A 30 7.62 5.95 -3.21
C CYS A 30 6.92 6.57 -4.41
N THR A 31 7.48 7.63 -4.99
CA THR A 31 7.01 8.13 -6.29
C THR A 31 7.41 7.18 -7.42
N HIS A 32 6.58 7.10 -8.47
CA HIS A 32 6.81 6.24 -9.64
C HIS A 32 7.07 7.12 -10.87
N ALA A 33 7.95 6.69 -11.76
CA ALA A 33 8.26 7.43 -12.98
C ALA A 33 7.19 7.18 -14.06
N PRO A 34 6.98 8.10 -15.00
CA PRO A 34 6.28 7.77 -16.24
C PRO A 34 7.10 6.73 -17.03
N PHE A 35 6.42 5.86 -17.77
CA PHE A 35 7.08 4.94 -18.69
C PHE A 35 7.65 5.70 -19.89
N THR A 36 8.88 5.37 -20.27
CA THR A 36 9.62 5.99 -21.38
C THR A 36 10.28 4.92 -22.23
N GLY A 37 10.72 5.26 -23.45
CA GLY A 37 11.43 4.31 -24.34
C GLY A 37 12.65 3.66 -23.66
N ASP A 38 13.40 4.42 -22.86
CA ASP A 38 14.56 3.92 -22.10
C ASP A 38 14.19 2.91 -21.01
N ALA A 39 12.91 2.81 -20.63
CA ALA A 39 12.41 1.81 -19.69
C ALA A 39 11.95 0.51 -20.37
N ALA A 40 11.70 0.53 -21.69
CA ALA A 40 11.14 -0.59 -22.41
C ALA A 40 12.04 -1.83 -22.39
N TRP A 41 13.34 -1.65 -22.59
CA TRP A 41 14.29 -2.77 -22.52
C TRP A 41 14.32 -3.41 -21.12
N LYS A 42 14.13 -2.64 -20.05
CA LYS A 42 14.12 -3.18 -18.67
C LYS A 42 12.90 -4.05 -18.42
N VAL A 43 11.74 -3.62 -18.91
CA VAL A 43 10.49 -4.38 -18.76
C VAL A 43 10.52 -5.68 -19.58
N VAL A 44 11.27 -5.72 -20.68
CA VAL A 44 11.53 -6.95 -21.45
C VAL A 44 12.57 -7.85 -20.77
N ALA A 45 13.64 -7.26 -20.25
CA ALA A 45 14.78 -8.01 -19.74
C ALA A 45 14.58 -8.62 -18.34
N TYR A 46 13.62 -8.12 -17.56
CA TYR A 46 13.41 -8.53 -16.18
C TYR A 46 11.95 -8.89 -15.89
N PRO A 47 11.68 -9.72 -14.87
CA PRO A 47 10.30 -10.03 -14.48
C PRO A 47 9.64 -8.81 -13.81
N TYR A 48 8.48 -8.43 -14.36
CA TYR A 48 7.63 -7.38 -13.84
C TYR A 48 6.23 -7.91 -13.57
N HIS A 49 5.61 -7.35 -12.52
CA HIS A 49 4.18 -7.43 -12.31
C HIS A 49 3.51 -6.13 -12.72
N ALA A 50 2.29 -6.26 -13.26
CA ALA A 50 1.37 -5.17 -13.43
C ALA A 50 0.36 -5.18 -12.28
N MET A 51 0.15 -4.01 -11.70
CA MET A 51 -0.87 -3.74 -10.70
C MET A 51 -1.76 -2.62 -11.20
N ARG A 52 -3.07 -2.86 -11.24
CA ARG A 52 -4.01 -1.79 -11.60
C ARG A 52 -3.96 -0.73 -10.51
N ILE A 53 -3.81 0.54 -10.88
CA ILE A 53 -3.89 1.64 -9.91
C ILE A 53 -5.35 1.72 -9.43
N PRO A 54 -5.63 1.49 -8.14
CA PRO A 54 -6.99 1.54 -7.62
C PRO A 54 -7.56 2.97 -7.70
N PRO A 55 -8.88 3.12 -7.78
CA PRO A 55 -9.51 4.43 -7.62
C PRO A 55 -9.20 4.98 -6.23
N GLY A 56 -8.92 6.28 -6.13
CA GLY A 56 -8.74 6.96 -4.85
C GLY A 56 -7.43 7.71 -4.70
N ALA A 57 -7.28 8.34 -3.54
CA ALA A 57 -6.10 9.13 -3.20
C ALA A 57 -5.04 8.25 -2.54
N ARG A 58 -3.80 8.35 -3.00
CA ARG A 58 -2.68 7.63 -2.39
C ARG A 58 -2.49 8.04 -0.93
N ALA A 59 -2.40 7.04 -0.06
CA ALA A 59 -2.26 7.20 1.38
C ALA A 59 -1.55 5.98 1.97
N LEU A 60 -1.10 6.10 3.21
CA LEU A 60 -0.65 4.97 4.00
C LEU A 60 -1.78 4.50 4.90
N LEU A 61 -1.74 3.23 5.27
CA LEU A 61 -2.40 2.68 6.45
C LEU A 61 -1.30 2.32 7.46
N ALA A 62 -1.32 2.95 8.63
CA ALA A 62 -0.36 2.69 9.69
C ALA A 62 -1.07 2.14 10.93
N LEU A 63 -0.53 1.04 11.46
CA LEU A 63 -0.93 0.39 12.70
C LEU A 63 0.18 0.63 13.72
N LEU A 64 -0.05 1.59 14.60
CA LEU A 64 0.97 2.12 15.50
C LEU A 64 0.55 1.97 16.96
N THR A 65 1.55 2.00 17.85
CA THR A 65 1.36 2.13 19.29
C THR A 65 1.93 3.48 19.67
N VAL A 66 1.06 4.45 19.95
CA VAL A 66 1.43 5.83 20.29
C VAL A 66 1.03 6.07 21.72
N ASP A 67 1.98 6.48 22.57
CA ASP A 67 1.78 6.70 24.00
C ASP A 67 1.07 5.52 24.71
N GLY A 68 1.44 4.29 24.32
CA GLY A 68 0.86 3.05 24.87
C GLY A 68 -0.51 2.66 24.29
N GLN A 69 -1.08 3.47 23.38
CA GLN A 69 -2.37 3.20 22.75
C GLN A 69 -2.20 2.66 21.32
N SER A 70 -2.88 1.55 21.02
CA SER A 70 -2.93 0.97 19.66
C SER A 70 -3.88 1.78 18.78
N MET A 71 -3.39 2.30 17.66
CA MET A 71 -4.14 3.15 16.74
C MET A 71 -3.95 2.69 15.31
N ALA A 72 -5.07 2.63 14.57
CA ALA A 72 -5.05 2.53 13.12
C ALA A 72 -5.31 3.91 12.55
N VAL A 73 -4.45 4.35 11.64
CA VAL A 73 -4.53 5.68 11.03
C VAL A 73 -4.24 5.58 9.54
N THR A 74 -4.81 6.51 8.79
CA THR A 74 -4.38 6.77 7.43
C THR A 74 -3.63 8.08 7.36
N VAL A 75 -2.58 8.10 6.52
CA VAL A 75 -1.72 9.27 6.34
C VAL A 75 -1.69 9.60 4.86
N SER A 76 -2.18 10.78 4.49
CA SER A 76 -2.15 11.22 3.08
C SER A 76 -0.76 11.70 2.65
N LYS A 77 -0.54 11.90 1.34
CA LYS A 77 0.67 12.56 0.81
C LYS A 77 0.96 13.94 1.42
N ARG A 78 -0.08 14.65 1.85
CA ARG A 78 0.03 15.96 2.53
C ARG A 78 0.27 15.83 4.03
N MET A 79 0.59 14.62 4.52
CA MET A 79 0.84 14.30 5.93
C MET A 79 -0.36 14.55 6.85
N VAL A 80 -1.57 14.61 6.29
CA VAL A 80 -2.81 14.66 7.08
C VAL A 80 -3.09 13.28 7.64
N VAL A 81 -3.23 13.21 8.97
CA VAL A 81 -3.51 11.98 9.72
C VAL A 81 -5.01 11.91 10.05
N THR A 82 -5.64 10.80 9.66
CA THR A 82 -7.05 10.51 9.93
C THR A 82 -7.16 9.16 10.63
N GLY A 83 -7.94 9.07 11.71
CA GLY A 83 -8.21 7.79 12.37
C GLY A 83 -8.92 6.81 11.43
N ALA A 84 -8.47 5.56 11.42
CA ALA A 84 -9.08 4.48 10.66
C ALA A 84 -9.74 3.49 11.63
N ARG A 85 -10.97 3.06 11.30
CA ARG A 85 -11.67 2.01 12.06
C ARG A 85 -11.54 0.70 11.30
N LEU A 86 -10.84 -0.26 11.88
CA LEU A 86 -10.66 -1.60 11.34
C LEU A 86 -11.46 -2.61 12.17
N PRO A 87 -11.74 -3.80 11.63
CA PRO A 87 -12.08 -4.98 12.43
C PRO A 87 -11.04 -5.23 13.53
N THR A 88 -11.41 -6.04 14.53
CA THR A 88 -10.47 -6.46 15.57
C THR A 88 -9.33 -7.26 14.93
N ILE A 89 -8.10 -6.75 15.05
CA ILE A 89 -6.88 -7.42 14.56
C ILE A 89 -5.87 -7.59 15.72
N PRO A 90 -4.90 -8.51 15.61
CA PRO A 90 -3.93 -8.76 16.68
C PRO A 90 -3.13 -7.51 17.09
N LYS A 91 -3.00 -7.28 18.39
CA LYS A 91 -2.22 -6.15 18.96
C LYS A 91 -0.76 -6.11 18.47
N SER A 92 -0.19 -7.26 18.10
CA SER A 92 1.17 -7.35 17.57
C SER A 92 1.35 -6.58 16.26
N LEU A 93 0.30 -6.39 15.46
CA LEU A 93 0.36 -5.60 14.23
C LEU A 93 0.50 -4.10 14.49
N PHE A 94 0.00 -3.61 15.63
CA PHE A 94 0.12 -2.20 16.01
C PHE A 94 1.54 -1.81 16.48
N ARG A 95 2.50 -2.74 16.45
CA ARG A 95 3.90 -2.44 16.79
C ARG A 95 4.68 -1.91 15.59
N GLY A 96 4.09 -1.01 14.81
CA GLY A 96 4.75 -0.39 13.66
C GLY A 96 4.58 -1.17 12.35
N SER A 97 3.34 -1.53 11.99
CA SER A 97 3.06 -2.01 10.63
C SER A 97 2.57 -0.86 9.77
N VAL A 98 3.17 -0.67 8.60
CA VAL A 98 2.89 0.45 7.69
C VAL A 98 2.73 -0.10 6.28
N PHE A 99 1.61 0.23 5.66
CA PHE A 99 1.22 -0.24 4.34
C PHE A 99 1.01 0.96 3.42
N ASP A 100 1.51 0.86 2.18
CA ASP A 100 1.29 1.87 1.14
C ASP A 100 0.13 1.42 0.25
N GLY A 101 -0.65 2.39 -0.23
CA GLY A 101 -1.90 2.08 -0.90
C GLY A 101 -2.73 3.30 -1.28
N TYR A 102 -4.03 3.05 -1.49
CA TYR A 102 -4.97 4.01 -2.01
C TYR A 102 -6.25 4.01 -1.17
N MET A 103 -6.66 5.21 -0.73
CA MET A 103 -7.90 5.43 0.00
C MET A 103 -9.00 5.84 -0.98
N GLU A 104 -10.05 5.03 -1.03
CA GLU A 104 -11.28 5.26 -1.79
C GLU A 104 -12.41 5.67 -0.82
N GLN A 105 -12.95 6.89 -0.99
CA GLN A 105 -13.99 7.45 -0.12
C GLN A 105 -15.35 7.61 -0.80
N GLY A 106 -15.47 7.28 -2.09
CA GLY A 106 -16.69 7.53 -2.88
C GLY A 106 -17.80 6.49 -2.70
N GLY A 107 -17.52 5.37 -2.05
CA GLY A 107 -18.47 4.28 -1.82
C GLY A 107 -19.26 4.40 -0.51
N PRO A 108 -20.27 3.53 -0.30
CA PRO A 108 -21.03 3.47 0.97
C PRO A 108 -20.15 3.09 2.17
N VAL A 109 -19.01 2.45 1.91
CA VAL A 109 -18.01 2.06 2.91
C VAL A 109 -16.63 2.51 2.40
N PRO A 110 -15.83 3.25 3.21
CA PRO A 110 -14.48 3.63 2.80
C PRO A 110 -13.62 2.37 2.62
N ARG A 111 -12.76 2.38 1.60
CA ARG A 111 -11.91 1.25 1.25
C ARG A 111 -10.45 1.68 1.15
N PHE A 112 -9.56 0.86 1.68
CA PHE A 112 -8.12 1.02 1.53
C PHE A 112 -7.55 -0.14 0.73
N TRP A 113 -7.02 0.18 -0.45
CA TRP A 113 -6.36 -0.77 -1.34
C TRP A 113 -4.87 -0.82 -1.02
N VAL A 114 -4.38 -1.95 -0.50
CA VAL A 114 -2.99 -2.14 -0.07
C VAL A 114 -2.14 -2.58 -1.25
N SER A 115 -1.16 -1.77 -1.65
CA SER A 115 -0.26 -2.08 -2.77
C SER A 115 1.11 -2.62 -2.33
N ASP A 116 1.60 -2.20 -1.16
CA ASP A 116 2.91 -2.61 -0.64
C ASP A 116 2.94 -2.55 0.89
N CYS A 117 3.91 -3.22 1.51
CA CYS A 117 4.18 -3.16 2.94
C CYS A 117 5.54 -2.52 3.18
N LEU A 118 5.55 -1.34 3.82
CA LEU A 118 6.78 -0.58 4.07
C LEU A 118 7.48 -1.06 5.34
N ALA A 119 6.68 -1.44 6.33
CA ALA A 119 7.16 -2.01 7.58
C ALA A 119 6.13 -3.00 8.11
N TYR A 120 6.59 -4.09 8.71
CA TYR A 120 5.71 -5.09 9.30
C TYR A 120 6.17 -5.42 10.71
N LYS A 121 5.29 -5.19 11.70
CA LYS A 121 5.58 -5.40 13.13
C LYS A 121 6.89 -4.71 13.58
N GLY A 122 7.13 -3.50 13.07
CA GLY A 122 8.27 -2.66 13.46
C GLY A 122 9.54 -2.91 12.66
N ILE A 123 9.55 -3.89 11.76
CA ILE A 123 10.68 -4.19 10.89
C ILE A 123 10.47 -3.45 9.56
N CYS A 124 11.35 -2.50 9.25
CA CYS A 124 11.44 -1.82 7.97
C CYS A 124 12.83 -2.09 7.38
N ASP A 125 12.93 -2.99 6.41
CA ASP A 125 14.18 -3.27 5.70
C ASP A 125 14.03 -2.88 4.23
N THR A 126 14.74 -1.82 3.82
CA THR A 126 14.75 -1.31 2.45
C THR A 126 15.34 -2.31 1.45
N ARG A 127 16.05 -3.34 1.92
CA ARG A 127 16.62 -4.40 1.08
C ARG A 127 15.62 -5.51 0.78
N PHE A 128 14.48 -5.57 1.48
CA PHE A 128 13.47 -6.59 1.20
C PHE A 128 12.93 -6.40 -0.23
N SER A 129 12.88 -7.51 -0.97
CA SER A 129 12.24 -7.54 -2.29
C SER A 129 10.74 -7.28 -2.16
N LEU A 130 10.08 -6.98 -3.28
CA LEU A 130 8.62 -6.82 -3.28
C LEU A 130 7.94 -8.08 -2.73
N ASN A 131 8.39 -9.27 -3.14
CA ASN A 131 7.82 -10.53 -2.67
C ASN A 131 7.93 -10.71 -1.15
N GLN A 132 9.06 -10.34 -0.54
CA GLN A 132 9.23 -10.37 0.91
C GLN A 132 8.32 -9.38 1.63
N ARG A 133 8.18 -8.15 1.09
CA ARG A 133 7.26 -7.14 1.67
C ARG A 133 5.81 -7.59 1.59
N MET A 134 5.43 -8.28 0.52
CA MET A 134 4.06 -8.74 0.32
C MET A 134 3.64 -9.85 1.30
N ALA A 135 4.57 -10.53 1.96
CA ALA A 135 4.24 -11.40 3.10
C ALA A 135 3.57 -10.62 4.25
N GLY A 136 3.94 -9.35 4.45
CA GLY A 136 3.28 -8.45 5.41
C GLY A 136 1.86 -8.11 5.01
N VAL A 137 1.59 -7.92 3.71
CA VAL A 137 0.23 -7.70 3.19
C VAL A 137 -0.64 -8.94 3.39
N THR A 138 -0.12 -10.14 3.08
CA THR A 138 -0.81 -11.41 3.37
C THR A 138 -1.11 -11.55 4.86
N GLY A 139 -0.13 -11.22 5.71
CA GLY A 139 -0.31 -11.22 7.17
C GLY A 139 -1.42 -10.27 7.65
N LEU A 140 -1.55 -9.09 7.04
CA LEU A 140 -2.66 -8.18 7.30
C LEU A 140 -4.00 -8.74 6.82
N SER A 141 -4.06 -9.27 5.60
CA SER A 141 -5.29 -9.85 5.03
C SER A 141 -5.82 -11.01 5.87
N ASN A 142 -4.94 -11.89 6.35
CA ASN A 142 -5.29 -13.00 7.24
C ASN A 142 -5.77 -12.51 8.61
N ALA A 143 -5.22 -11.41 9.11
CA ALA A 143 -5.66 -10.83 10.38
C ALA A 143 -7.04 -10.16 10.30
N LEU A 144 -7.38 -9.60 9.13
CA LEU A 144 -8.67 -8.95 8.89
C LEU A 144 -9.79 -9.95 8.57
N ASN A 145 -9.44 -11.11 8.02
CA ASN A 145 -10.35 -12.20 7.73
C ASN A 145 -9.82 -13.46 8.43
N PRO A 146 -9.91 -13.53 9.77
CA PRO A 146 -9.53 -14.75 10.48
C PRO A 146 -10.34 -15.90 9.89
N VAL A 147 -9.66 -16.99 9.54
CA VAL A 147 -10.33 -18.25 9.19
C VAL A 147 -11.24 -18.58 10.37
N GLU A 148 -12.54 -18.73 10.12
CA GLU A 148 -13.53 -19.00 11.16
C GLU A 148 -13.08 -20.22 11.99
N GLU A 149 -12.56 -19.98 13.18
CA GLU A 149 -12.73 -20.93 14.27
C GLU A 149 -14.18 -20.80 14.71
N ASP A 150 -14.85 -21.92 14.87
CA ASP A 150 -16.26 -22.10 15.24
C ASP A 150 -16.70 -21.12 16.35
N VAL A 151 -17.21 -19.95 15.98
CA VAL A 151 -17.82 -18.99 16.94
C VAL A 151 -19.27 -18.80 16.54
N SER A 152 -20.13 -19.55 17.21
CA SER A 152 -21.57 -19.47 17.16
C SER A 152 -22.08 -18.13 17.72
N SER A 153 -21.99 -17.05 16.94
CA SER A 153 -22.86 -15.87 17.06
C SER A 153 -22.59 -14.90 15.91
N PRO A 154 -23.62 -14.42 15.17
CA PRO A 154 -23.42 -13.35 14.21
C PRO A 154 -23.06 -12.06 14.96
N PRO A 155 -21.91 -11.42 14.69
CA PRO A 155 -21.60 -10.15 15.32
C PRO A 155 -22.60 -9.10 14.82
N ALA A 156 -23.14 -8.32 15.76
CA ALA A 156 -23.94 -7.14 15.45
C ALA A 156 -23.14 -6.25 14.48
N LYS A 157 -23.78 -5.84 13.36
CA LYS A 157 -23.13 -5.02 12.31
C LYS A 157 -22.44 -3.82 12.96
N PRO A 158 -21.10 -3.74 12.94
CA PRO A 158 -20.40 -2.59 13.49
C PRO A 158 -20.60 -1.37 12.58
N PRO A 159 -20.54 -0.15 13.13
CA PRO A 159 -20.60 1.09 12.35
C PRO A 159 -19.45 1.14 11.32
N SER A 160 -19.77 1.51 10.07
CA SER A 160 -18.89 1.70 8.89
C SER A 160 -17.39 1.43 9.12
N GLN A 161 -17.00 0.14 9.18
CA GLN A 161 -15.60 -0.26 9.21
C GLN A 161 -14.99 -0.07 7.83
N MET A 162 -13.72 0.36 7.79
CA MET A 162 -13.00 0.46 6.53
C MET A 162 -12.68 -0.93 6.00
N LEU A 163 -13.01 -1.17 4.73
CA LEU A 163 -12.57 -2.37 4.03
C LEU A 163 -11.09 -2.23 3.67
N VAL A 164 -10.31 -3.28 3.86
CA VAL A 164 -8.89 -3.28 3.52
C VAL A 164 -8.60 -4.49 2.64
N GLU A 165 -8.19 -4.24 1.40
CA GLU A 165 -8.04 -5.27 0.37
C GLU A 165 -6.67 -5.16 -0.29
N PRO A 166 -5.95 -6.27 -0.52
CA PRO A 166 -4.72 -6.25 -1.30
C PRO A 166 -5.02 -5.89 -2.76
N CYS A 167 -4.15 -5.09 -3.36
CA CYS A 167 -4.18 -4.86 -4.80
C CYS A 167 -3.84 -6.15 -5.54
N VAL A 168 -4.57 -6.43 -6.62
CA VAL A 168 -4.31 -7.59 -7.47
C VAL A 168 -3.08 -7.33 -8.34
N ARG A 169 -2.07 -8.17 -8.19
CA ARG A 169 -0.86 -8.20 -9.04
C ARG A 169 -1.01 -9.34 -10.04
N ARG A 170 -0.60 -9.10 -11.28
CA ARG A 170 -0.64 -10.07 -12.38
C ARG A 170 0.65 -10.00 -13.17
N SER A 171 1.01 -11.08 -13.85
CA SER A 171 2.09 -11.02 -14.83
C SER A 171 1.68 -10.12 -16.00
N LEU A 172 2.66 -9.57 -16.74
CA LEU A 172 2.39 -8.74 -17.92
C LEU A 172 1.61 -9.49 -19.02
N ALA A 173 1.70 -10.82 -19.06
CA ALA A 173 0.98 -11.64 -20.04
C ALA A 173 -0.52 -11.78 -19.72
N GLU A 174 -0.94 -11.57 -18.47
CA GLU A 174 -2.30 -11.83 -17.99
C GLU A 174 -3.16 -10.57 -17.84
N VAL A 175 -2.60 -9.40 -18.14
CA VAL A 175 -3.27 -8.11 -18.00
C VAL A 175 -3.77 -7.61 -19.35
N PRO A 176 -5.02 -7.08 -19.40
CA PRO A 176 -5.50 -6.38 -20.58
C PRO A 176 -4.56 -5.24 -20.96
N ARG A 177 -4.32 -5.07 -22.26
CA ARG A 177 -3.44 -3.99 -22.74
C ARG A 177 -4.01 -2.59 -22.51
N SER A 178 -5.33 -2.49 -22.35
CA SER A 178 -6.03 -1.25 -22.04
C SER A 178 -5.91 -0.86 -20.58
N GLY A 179 -5.83 0.45 -20.34
CA GLY A 179 -5.80 1.05 -19.01
C GLY A 179 -4.39 1.34 -18.49
N THR A 180 -4.33 2.09 -17.39
CA THR A 180 -3.07 2.50 -16.77
C THR A 180 -2.71 1.55 -15.64
N TRP A 181 -1.49 1.01 -15.72
CA TRP A 181 -0.94 0.02 -14.81
C TRP A 181 0.31 0.58 -14.13
N LEU A 182 0.52 0.19 -12.88
CA LEU A 182 1.81 0.32 -12.22
C LEU A 182 2.63 -0.94 -12.51
N LEU A 183 3.76 -0.77 -13.16
CA LEU A 183 4.72 -1.83 -13.45
C LEU A 183 5.77 -1.84 -12.32
N CYS A 184 5.90 -2.98 -11.66
CA CYS A 184 6.83 -3.18 -10.54
C CYS A 184 7.74 -4.40 -10.80
N PRO A 185 9.06 -4.29 -10.65
CA PRO A 185 9.95 -5.46 -10.70
C PRO A 185 9.77 -6.33 -9.46
N GLU A 186 9.95 -7.63 -9.60
CA GLU A 186 9.81 -8.58 -8.48
C GLU A 186 10.87 -8.39 -7.39
N ASP A 187 12.11 -8.15 -7.79
CA ASP A 187 13.28 -8.16 -6.90
C ASP A 187 13.67 -6.78 -6.36
N LEU A 188 12.86 -5.77 -6.61
CA LEU A 188 13.23 -4.41 -6.31
C LEU A 188 13.11 -4.07 -4.81
N GLY A 189 14.23 -3.66 -4.22
CA GLY A 189 14.27 -3.09 -2.86
C GLY A 189 13.51 -1.77 -2.78
N PHE A 190 12.98 -1.45 -1.60
CA PHE A 190 12.13 -0.28 -1.36
C PHE A 190 12.94 0.99 -1.00
N ARG A 191 12.56 2.16 -1.52
CA ARG A 191 13.24 3.45 -1.23
C ARG A 191 12.28 4.50 -0.64
N PRO A 192 12.08 4.53 0.68
CA PRO A 192 11.05 5.36 1.31
C PRO A 192 11.21 6.85 0.99
N GLY A 193 10.11 7.46 0.52
CA GLY A 193 10.03 8.89 0.21
C GLY A 193 10.93 9.37 -0.94
N LYS A 194 11.40 8.44 -1.78
CA LYS A 194 12.20 8.73 -2.98
C LYS A 194 11.48 8.24 -4.24
N LEU A 195 12.02 8.60 -5.40
CA LEU A 195 11.68 7.94 -6.66
C LEU A 195 12.10 6.48 -6.56
N GLN A 196 11.13 5.59 -6.76
CA GLN A 196 11.40 4.16 -6.82
C GLN A 196 11.96 3.87 -8.22
N PRO A 197 13.26 3.53 -8.34
CA PRO A 197 13.86 3.22 -9.63
C PRO A 197 13.09 2.07 -10.26
N ASP A 198 12.97 2.06 -11.59
CA ASP A 198 12.44 0.90 -12.30
C ASP A 198 10.99 0.53 -11.94
N THR A 199 10.22 1.45 -11.37
CA THR A 199 8.75 1.33 -11.28
C THR A 199 8.10 2.40 -12.13
N TYR A 200 7.15 1.98 -12.95
CA TYR A 200 6.62 2.81 -14.02
C TYR A 200 5.11 2.84 -14.03
N VAL A 201 4.54 4.02 -14.27
CA VAL A 201 3.13 4.15 -14.65
C VAL A 201 3.04 4.10 -16.16
N ALA A 202 2.33 3.11 -16.72
CA ALA A 202 2.27 2.86 -18.16
C ALA A 202 0.87 2.44 -18.62
N CYS A 203 0.50 2.80 -19.85
CA CYS A 203 -0.47 2.03 -20.63
C CYS A 203 0.29 0.88 -21.30
N LEU A 204 -0.26 -0.34 -21.27
CA LEU A 204 0.46 -1.50 -21.82
C LEU A 204 0.46 -1.53 -23.34
N ASP A 205 -0.45 -0.82 -24.00
CA ASP A 205 -0.36 -0.56 -25.45
C ASP A 205 0.89 0.27 -25.78
N ASP A 206 1.25 1.27 -24.96
CA ASP A 206 2.47 2.06 -25.16
C ASP A 206 3.73 1.19 -24.97
N VAL A 207 3.69 0.30 -23.98
CA VAL A 207 4.76 -0.68 -23.73
C VAL A 207 4.94 -1.61 -24.93
N ALA A 208 3.84 -2.16 -25.46
CA ALA A 208 3.88 -3.06 -26.61
C ALA A 208 4.37 -2.36 -27.88
N GLN A 209 3.94 -1.12 -28.14
CA GLN A 209 4.41 -0.32 -29.28
C GLN A 209 5.91 -0.04 -29.19
N LEU A 210 6.40 0.36 -28.02
CA LEU A 210 7.81 0.65 -27.80
C LEU A 210 8.71 -0.59 -27.92
N ILE A 211 8.26 -1.74 -27.40
CA ILE A 211 8.97 -3.02 -27.56
C ILE A 211 8.96 -3.47 -29.03
N GLY A 212 7.82 -3.34 -29.71
CA GLY A 212 7.68 -3.66 -31.13
C GLY A 212 8.59 -2.82 -32.02
N SER A 213 8.74 -1.52 -31.73
CA SER A 213 9.64 -0.62 -32.46
C SER A 213 11.14 -0.83 -32.18
N ALA A 214 11.48 -1.48 -31.06
CA ALA A 214 12.88 -1.81 -30.73
C ALA A 214 13.33 -3.15 -31.35
N SER A 215 12.40 -3.92 -31.92
CA SER A 215 12.64 -5.24 -32.52
C SER A 215 12.65 -5.21 -34.06
N SER A 216 12.47 -4.03 -34.65
CA SER A 216 12.49 -3.72 -36.09
C SER A 216 13.71 -2.89 -36.45
#